data_AF-A0ABC8Z186-F1
#
_entry.id   AF-A0ABC8Z186-F1
#
_cell.length_a   1.000
_cell.length_b   1.000
_cell.length_c   1.000
_cell.angle_alpha   90.00
_cell.angle_beta   90.00
_cell.angle_gamma   90.00
#
_symmetry.space_group_name_H-M   'P 1'
#
loop_
_entity.id
_entity.type
_entity.pdbx_description
1 polymer ?
#
loop_
_entity_poly.entity_id
_entity_poly.type
_entity_poly.pdbx_seq_one_letter_code
_entity_poly.pdbx_strand_id
1 'polypeptide(L)'
;MAPSAAAAISSILLLALLHPAAATAARHRHRLGASLLAAAPNVSQPPTTFFEVDRPIRPPRGSSAGPCSTLLLSGTFGATYGRPPVTAAYAPPACLAASRAGGGGALALAVLEWSADCRGRQFDRIFGVWLSGAELLRSCTAEPRPNGILWTVSRDVTRYAALLAEPGEVAVYLGNLVDKTYTGVYHANLTLHLYFHDTPPQPPAQQQADLIVPISRSLPLNDGQWFAIQNATDVQSKKLAIPSNTYRAVLEVFVSFHSDDEFWYTNPPNDYIQANNLSNVPGNGAFREVVARVDGEVVGAVWPFTVIYTGGVNPLLWRPITGIGSFNLPTYDIDITPFLGKLLDGEEHDFGFGVTNALDVWYIDANLHLWLDHNSEKTTGSLLSYDASGLDLNVNSEFSGLDGQFVTSAIRHVSATGWVKSSYGEVTTTFYQRFRYENSNVFSKNGTVQITNQTIDAKSGIFTKDATAVLLSEELHKIFPLYIYTGTTDKVGDEYSLDSLVKLGINEKKTSGGKLGFLYSSLHNAQTGRGTMRVKKNLVVSGLGKTHQVYKYVGTDGCYFRDVSSRNYTILFDRSDDSCSKGAYSRASTKLNDQPARRKLLVNKL
;
A
#
# COMPACT_ATOMS: atom_id res chain seq x y z
N MET A 1 40.97 -7.24 -50.56
CA MET A 1 40.35 -8.51 -50.18
C MET A 1 40.23 -8.54 -48.66
N ALA A 2 39.03 -8.33 -48.14
CA ALA A 2 38.61 -8.83 -46.83
C ALA A 2 38.04 -10.27 -47.02
N PRO A 3 37.49 -10.99 -46.02
CA PRO A 3 37.44 -10.73 -44.56
C PRO A 3 37.70 -12.01 -43.70
N SER A 4 37.70 -11.88 -42.37
CA SER A 4 36.81 -12.66 -41.46
C SER A 4 37.14 -12.41 -39.99
N ALA A 5 36.31 -11.60 -39.35
CA ALA A 5 36.15 -11.50 -37.90
C ALA A 5 34.74 -12.03 -37.57
N ALA A 6 34.63 -12.91 -36.58
CA ALA A 6 33.34 -13.36 -36.05
C ALA A 6 33.35 -13.15 -34.53
N ALA A 7 32.89 -11.98 -34.10
CA ALA A 7 32.47 -11.73 -32.73
C ALA A 7 30.98 -12.10 -32.65
N ALA A 8 30.65 -13.14 -31.89
CA ALA A 8 29.28 -13.50 -31.58
C ALA A 8 28.74 -12.53 -30.51
N ILE A 9 27.81 -11.67 -30.91
CA ILE A 9 27.06 -10.79 -30.02
C ILE A 9 25.85 -11.58 -29.52
N SER A 10 25.89 -12.04 -28.27
CA SER A 10 24.72 -12.55 -27.56
C SER A 10 24.01 -11.40 -26.87
N SER A 11 22.88 -10.97 -27.43
CA SER A 11 21.94 -10.05 -26.77
C SER A 11 21.21 -10.80 -25.65
N ILE A 12 21.57 -10.56 -24.40
CA ILE A 12 20.90 -11.14 -23.22
C ILE A 12 19.92 -10.08 -22.68
N LEU A 13 18.62 -10.34 -22.84
CA LEU A 13 17.55 -9.58 -22.19
C LEU A 13 17.46 -10.01 -20.72
N LEU A 14 18.07 -9.25 -19.80
CA LEU A 14 17.57 -9.20 -18.42
C LEU A 14 16.33 -8.30 -18.41
N LEU A 15 15.16 -8.91 -18.28
CA LEU A 15 13.89 -8.20 -18.18
C LEU A 15 13.61 -7.82 -16.72
N ALA A 16 13.95 -6.58 -16.39
CA ALA A 16 12.99 -5.72 -15.69
C ALA A 16 11.87 -5.44 -16.70
N LEU A 17 10.67 -5.98 -16.46
CA LEU A 17 9.51 -5.72 -17.33
C LEU A 17 8.98 -4.31 -17.05
N LEU A 18 9.48 -3.37 -17.85
CA LEU A 18 8.78 -2.30 -18.57
C LEU A 18 8.01 -1.22 -17.80
N HIS A 19 8.64 -0.04 -17.78
CA HIS A 19 7.99 1.26 -17.74
C HIS A 19 7.18 1.53 -19.00
N PRO A 20 6.12 2.35 -18.90
CA PRO A 20 5.76 3.22 -20.00
C PRO A 20 6.82 4.32 -20.11
N ALA A 21 7.69 4.23 -21.11
CA ALA A 21 8.51 5.36 -21.50
C ALA A 21 7.63 6.60 -21.72
N ALA A 22 7.98 7.71 -21.06
CA ALA A 22 7.43 9.02 -21.29
C ALA A 22 7.49 9.35 -22.80
N ALA A 23 6.33 9.42 -23.46
CA ALA A 23 6.24 9.78 -24.86
C ALA A 23 6.50 11.28 -25.02
N THR A 24 7.72 11.63 -25.40
CA THR A 24 7.99 12.91 -26.06
C THR A 24 7.23 12.94 -27.39
N ALA A 25 6.45 14.01 -27.58
CA ALA A 25 5.58 14.20 -28.72
C ALA A 25 6.37 14.31 -30.03
N ALA A 26 6.24 13.31 -30.91
CA ALA A 26 6.64 13.43 -32.32
C ALA A 26 5.43 13.16 -33.22
N ARG A 27 4.95 14.22 -33.89
CA ARG A 27 3.93 14.17 -34.94
C ARG A 27 4.46 13.37 -36.13
N HIS A 28 3.89 12.19 -36.38
CA HIS A 28 3.91 11.62 -37.73
C HIS A 28 2.52 11.09 -38.13
N ARG A 29 1.93 11.78 -39.11
CA ARG A 29 0.75 11.36 -39.86
C ARG A 29 1.15 10.21 -40.78
N HIS A 30 0.57 9.01 -40.62
CA HIS A 30 0.46 8.07 -41.73
C HIS A 30 -0.89 7.35 -41.75
N ARG A 31 -1.38 7.21 -42.98
CA ARG A 31 -2.72 6.78 -43.40
C ARG A 31 -2.96 5.28 -43.17
N LEU A 32 -4.26 4.99 -43.05
CA LEU A 32 -4.92 3.70 -42.92
C LEU A 32 -4.46 2.63 -43.92
N GLY A 33 -4.36 1.40 -43.42
CA GLY A 33 -4.45 0.15 -44.16
C GLY A 33 -5.19 -0.87 -43.28
N ALA A 34 -6.29 -1.41 -43.78
CA ALA A 34 -7.26 -2.22 -43.05
C ALA A 34 -6.86 -3.70 -42.93
N SER A 35 -7.63 -4.40 -42.10
CA SER A 35 -7.78 -5.85 -41.92
C SER A 35 -6.75 -6.60 -41.06
N LEU A 36 -7.09 -6.76 -39.78
CA LEU A 36 -7.00 -8.03 -39.05
C LEU A 36 -8.23 -8.08 -38.14
N LEU A 37 -9.21 -8.90 -38.54
CA LEU A 37 -10.45 -9.17 -37.78
C LEU A 37 -10.09 -9.85 -36.46
N ALA A 38 -10.13 -9.10 -35.36
CA ALA A 38 -10.23 -9.68 -34.03
C ALA A 38 -11.59 -10.38 -33.93
N ALA A 39 -11.60 -11.68 -33.61
CA ALA A 39 -12.83 -12.40 -33.35
C ALA A 39 -13.66 -11.67 -32.27
N ALA A 40 -14.94 -11.46 -32.53
CA ALA A 40 -15.86 -10.85 -31.57
C ALA A 40 -15.85 -11.66 -30.26
N PRO A 41 -15.81 -11.00 -29.08
CA PRO A 41 -15.86 -11.69 -27.81
C PRO A 41 -17.16 -12.49 -27.71
N ASN A 42 -17.05 -13.77 -27.34
CA ASN A 42 -18.21 -14.62 -27.13
C ASN A 42 -18.95 -14.12 -25.86
N VAL A 43 -20.02 -13.34 -26.05
CA VAL A 43 -20.75 -12.59 -24.99
C VAL A 43 -21.53 -13.50 -24.03
N SER A 44 -21.39 -14.83 -24.11
CA SER A 44 -22.19 -15.78 -23.33
C SER A 44 -21.65 -16.09 -21.93
N GLN A 45 -20.39 -15.78 -21.61
CA GLN A 45 -19.84 -16.04 -20.27
C GLN A 45 -19.90 -14.79 -19.37
N PRO A 46 -20.33 -14.92 -18.10
CA PRO A 46 -20.38 -13.79 -17.18
C PRO A 46 -18.97 -13.23 -16.91
N PRO A 47 -18.86 -11.94 -16.55
CA PRO A 47 -17.61 -11.36 -16.08
C PRO A 47 -17.06 -12.13 -14.87
N THR A 48 -15.75 -12.14 -14.70
CA THR A 48 -15.12 -12.78 -13.53
C THR A 48 -14.95 -11.80 -12.40
N THR A 49 -15.45 -12.15 -11.21
CA THR A 49 -15.25 -11.35 -10.00
C THR A 49 -13.83 -11.52 -9.49
N PHE A 50 -13.10 -10.42 -9.39
CA PHE A 50 -11.81 -10.33 -8.72
C PHE A 50 -12.01 -9.79 -7.31
N PHE A 51 -11.18 -10.22 -6.38
CA PHE A 51 -11.25 -9.78 -4.99
C PHE A 51 -9.90 -9.85 -4.30
N GLU A 52 -9.73 -8.99 -3.31
CA GLU A 52 -8.67 -9.08 -2.30
C GLU A 52 -9.24 -9.79 -1.07
N VAL A 53 -8.44 -10.63 -0.41
CA VAL A 53 -8.86 -11.31 0.82
C VAL A 53 -8.56 -10.41 2.01
N ASP A 54 -9.63 -10.03 2.69
CA ASP A 54 -9.59 -9.27 3.93
C ASP A 54 -10.72 -9.71 4.88
N ARG A 55 -10.67 -9.27 6.14
CA ARG A 55 -11.78 -9.38 7.08
C ARG A 55 -12.93 -8.47 6.60
N PRO A 56 -14.17 -8.99 6.48
CA PRO A 56 -15.32 -8.17 6.14
C PRO A 56 -15.47 -7.00 7.13
N ILE A 57 -15.62 -5.79 6.60
CA ILE A 57 -15.97 -4.62 7.40
C ILE A 57 -17.42 -4.79 7.85
N ARG A 58 -17.64 -4.80 9.17
CA ARG A 58 -18.98 -4.97 9.76
C ARG A 58 -19.29 -3.81 10.69
N PRO A 59 -20.54 -3.29 10.67
CA PRO A 59 -20.93 -2.27 11.62
C PRO A 59 -20.84 -2.81 13.06
N PRO A 60 -20.50 -1.96 14.04
CA PRO A 60 -20.53 -2.33 15.45
C PRO A 60 -21.89 -2.87 15.88
N ARG A 61 -21.92 -3.70 16.93
CA ARG A 61 -23.19 -4.18 17.51
C ARG A 61 -24.04 -3.00 18.00
N GLY A 62 -25.35 -3.07 17.78
CA GLY A 62 -26.27 -1.97 18.11
C GLY A 62 -26.24 -0.79 17.14
N SER A 63 -25.72 -1.02 15.93
CA SER A 63 -25.88 -0.09 14.80
C SER A 63 -27.13 -0.41 14.00
N SER A 64 -27.61 0.58 13.25
CA SER A 64 -28.78 0.48 12.37
C SER A 64 -28.72 -0.74 11.43
N ALA A 65 -29.89 -1.33 11.18
CA ALA A 65 -30.03 -2.57 10.40
C ALA A 65 -29.51 -2.48 8.94
N GLY A 66 -29.37 -1.29 8.39
CA GLY A 66 -28.77 -1.07 7.07
C GLY A 66 -28.08 0.29 6.97
N PRO A 67 -27.18 0.46 5.98
CA PRO A 67 -26.49 1.72 5.78
C PRO A 67 -27.38 2.77 5.10
N CYS A 68 -27.22 4.01 5.49
CA CYS A 68 -27.52 5.13 4.62
C CYS A 68 -26.46 5.20 3.52
N SER A 69 -26.86 4.96 2.27
CA SER A 69 -25.92 4.86 1.14
C SER A 69 -26.09 6.03 0.18
N THR A 70 -24.99 6.61 -0.28
CA THR A 70 -24.98 7.73 -1.24
C THR A 70 -23.94 7.51 -2.32
N LEU A 71 -24.37 7.53 -3.59
CA LEU A 71 -23.45 7.50 -4.73
C LEU A 71 -22.77 8.87 -4.83
N LEU A 72 -21.45 8.88 -4.68
CA LEU A 72 -20.64 10.10 -4.73
C LEU A 72 -20.20 10.44 -6.14
N LEU A 73 -19.86 9.42 -6.94
CA LEU A 73 -19.38 9.59 -8.31
C LEU A 73 -19.68 8.32 -9.12
N SER A 74 -20.10 8.50 -10.37
CA SER A 74 -20.13 7.44 -11.39
C SER A 74 -19.36 7.91 -12.61
N GLY A 75 -18.38 7.13 -13.04
CA GLY A 75 -17.39 7.56 -14.03
C GLY A 75 -17.02 6.49 -15.03
N THR A 76 -16.64 6.93 -16.23
CA THR A 76 -16.06 6.08 -17.28
C THR A 76 -14.64 6.55 -17.58
N PHE A 77 -13.66 5.66 -17.40
CA PHE A 77 -12.24 5.94 -17.50
C PHE A 77 -11.64 5.16 -18.68
N GLY A 78 -11.59 5.80 -19.86
CA GLY A 78 -11.02 5.23 -21.09
C GLY A 78 -9.81 6.00 -21.62
N ALA A 79 -9.90 7.33 -21.69
CA ALA A 79 -8.84 8.21 -22.20
C ALA A 79 -8.52 9.30 -21.17
N THR A 80 -8.17 8.88 -19.96
CA THR A 80 -7.98 9.74 -18.77
C THR A 80 -6.52 9.89 -18.38
N TYR A 81 -5.61 9.11 -18.97
CA TYR A 81 -4.17 9.28 -18.76
C TYR A 81 -3.69 10.67 -19.16
N GLY A 82 -2.95 11.34 -18.26
CA GLY A 82 -2.47 12.71 -18.49
C GLY A 82 -3.56 13.77 -18.59
N ARG A 83 -4.76 13.48 -18.04
CA ARG A 83 -5.90 14.42 -17.96
C ARG A 83 -6.24 14.72 -16.50
N PRO A 84 -7.02 15.79 -16.25
CA PRO A 84 -7.46 16.08 -14.91
C PRO A 84 -8.31 14.97 -14.27
N PRO A 85 -8.29 14.86 -12.93
CA PRO A 85 -9.21 14.00 -12.20
C PRO A 85 -10.66 14.31 -12.54
N VAL A 86 -11.51 13.28 -12.51
CA VAL A 86 -12.97 13.46 -12.60
C VAL A 86 -13.44 13.96 -11.25
N THR A 87 -14.16 15.09 -11.21
CA THR A 87 -14.66 15.68 -9.96
C THR A 87 -16.18 15.68 -9.87
N ALA A 88 -16.68 15.69 -8.64
CA ALA A 88 -18.09 15.86 -8.31
C ALA A 88 -18.22 16.67 -7.01
N ALA A 89 -19.21 17.57 -6.95
CA ALA A 89 -19.52 18.27 -5.71
C ALA A 89 -19.97 17.28 -4.63
N TYR A 90 -19.46 17.44 -3.43
CA TYR A 90 -19.84 16.67 -2.25
C TYR A 90 -20.72 17.50 -1.33
N ALA A 91 -21.85 16.91 -0.93
CA ALA A 91 -22.64 17.39 0.19
C ALA A 91 -22.79 16.24 1.20
N PRO A 92 -22.71 16.52 2.51
CA PRO A 92 -22.95 15.50 3.53
C PRO A 92 -24.30 14.81 3.30
N PRO A 93 -24.36 13.46 3.29
CA PRO A 93 -25.61 12.74 3.11
C PRO A 93 -26.69 13.18 4.11
N ALA A 94 -27.95 13.23 3.69
CA ALA A 94 -29.05 13.75 4.51
C ALA A 94 -29.17 13.04 5.88
N CYS A 95 -28.87 11.75 5.94
CA CYS A 95 -28.82 10.97 7.19
C CYS A 95 -27.71 11.45 8.15
N LEU A 96 -26.54 11.83 7.61
CA LEU A 96 -25.44 12.37 8.40
C LEU A 96 -25.77 13.79 8.89
N ALA A 97 -26.37 14.61 8.03
CA ALA A 97 -26.88 15.92 8.42
C ALA A 97 -27.96 15.82 9.53
N ALA A 98 -28.88 14.86 9.42
CA ALA A 98 -29.90 14.59 10.45
C ALA A 98 -29.30 14.11 11.78
N SER A 99 -28.27 13.25 11.73
CA SER A 99 -27.49 12.83 12.90
C SER A 99 -26.90 14.04 13.64
N ARG A 100 -26.27 14.97 12.92
CA ARG A 100 -25.71 16.20 13.51
C ARG A 100 -26.76 17.15 14.08
N ALA A 101 -27.95 17.20 13.49
CA ALA A 101 -29.07 18.01 13.97
C ALA A 101 -29.76 17.43 15.23
N GLY A 102 -29.22 16.37 15.84
CA GLY A 102 -29.78 15.71 17.02
C GLY A 102 -30.97 14.80 16.72
N GLY A 103 -31.32 14.63 15.44
CA GLY A 103 -32.44 13.78 14.98
C GLY A 103 -32.02 12.36 14.59
N GLY A 104 -30.72 12.04 14.59
CA GLY A 104 -30.19 10.71 14.26
C GLY A 104 -29.12 10.25 15.26
N GLY A 105 -28.87 8.94 15.30
CA GLY A 105 -27.82 8.35 16.14
C GLY A 105 -26.41 8.80 15.73
N ALA A 106 -25.42 8.65 16.62
CA ALA A 106 -24.02 8.99 16.31
C ALA A 106 -23.44 8.06 15.23
N LEU A 107 -22.57 8.59 14.36
CA LEU A 107 -21.91 7.78 13.32
C LEU A 107 -21.09 6.64 13.96
N ALA A 108 -21.43 5.41 13.59
CA ALA A 108 -20.78 4.20 14.09
C ALA A 108 -19.69 3.68 13.14
N LEU A 109 -19.96 3.75 11.84
CA LEU A 109 -19.07 3.27 10.78
C LEU A 109 -19.37 4.01 9.47
N ALA A 110 -18.32 4.41 8.75
CA ALA A 110 -18.40 4.89 7.38
C ALA A 110 -17.54 3.99 6.48
N VAL A 111 -18.14 3.46 5.41
CA VAL A 111 -17.45 2.60 4.43
C VAL A 111 -17.51 3.26 3.06
N LEU A 112 -16.33 3.51 2.49
CA LEU A 112 -16.20 3.93 1.09
C LEU A 112 -16.08 2.68 0.22
N GLU A 113 -16.99 2.53 -0.73
CA GLU A 113 -17.02 1.42 -1.67
C GLU A 113 -16.70 1.92 -3.09
N TRP A 114 -15.67 1.34 -3.70
CA TRP A 114 -15.41 1.40 -5.13
C TRP A 114 -15.90 0.12 -5.78
N SER A 115 -16.77 0.22 -6.79
CA SER A 115 -17.24 -0.92 -7.57
C SER A 115 -17.01 -0.64 -9.05
N ALA A 116 -16.38 -1.56 -9.76
CA ALA A 116 -16.03 -1.34 -11.16
C ALA A 116 -16.08 -2.59 -12.03
N ASP A 117 -16.30 -2.36 -13.33
CA ASP A 117 -16.22 -3.37 -14.38
C ASP A 117 -15.30 -2.91 -15.52
N CYS A 118 -14.71 -3.88 -16.21
CA CYS A 118 -13.91 -3.63 -17.40
C CYS A 118 -13.87 -4.83 -18.31
N ARG A 119 -13.95 -4.60 -19.62
CA ARG A 119 -13.89 -5.64 -20.67
C ARG A 119 -12.80 -5.32 -21.67
N GLY A 120 -12.12 -6.36 -22.17
CA GLY A 120 -11.02 -6.20 -23.13
C GLY A 120 -9.67 -6.47 -22.49
N ARG A 121 -8.62 -5.83 -23.02
CA ARG A 121 -7.25 -5.94 -22.52
C ARG A 121 -6.84 -4.63 -21.88
N GLN A 122 -6.31 -4.69 -20.66
CA GLN A 122 -5.68 -3.56 -19.98
C GLN A 122 -4.61 -4.10 -19.03
N PHE A 123 -3.57 -3.31 -18.78
CA PHE A 123 -2.64 -3.56 -17.69
C PHE A 123 -3.14 -2.88 -16.43
N ASP A 124 -2.54 -3.25 -15.31
CA ASP A 124 -2.84 -2.62 -14.05
C ASP A 124 -2.54 -1.11 -14.06
N ARG A 125 -3.38 -0.36 -13.35
CA ARG A 125 -3.30 1.08 -13.19
C ARG A 125 -3.48 1.39 -11.71
N ILE A 126 -2.70 2.34 -11.20
CA ILE A 126 -2.97 2.93 -9.90
C ILE A 126 -4.01 4.04 -10.02
N PHE A 127 -4.87 4.16 -9.02
CA PHE A 127 -5.85 5.22 -8.92
C PHE A 127 -6.02 5.70 -7.47
N GLY A 128 -6.50 6.94 -7.33
CA GLY A 128 -6.76 7.57 -6.05
C GLY A 128 -8.14 8.20 -6.00
N VAL A 129 -8.68 8.30 -4.78
CA VAL A 129 -9.94 8.97 -4.46
C VAL A 129 -9.69 9.96 -3.33
N TRP A 130 -10.02 11.23 -3.56
CA TRP A 130 -9.88 12.30 -2.57
C TRP A 130 -11.23 12.96 -2.27
N LEU A 131 -11.38 13.47 -1.05
CA LEU A 131 -12.45 14.39 -0.67
C LEU A 131 -11.81 15.69 -0.16
N SER A 132 -12.08 16.80 -0.84
CA SER A 132 -11.47 18.12 -0.55
C SER A 132 -9.94 18.05 -0.47
N GLY A 133 -9.31 17.19 -1.28
CA GLY A 133 -7.87 16.96 -1.32
C GLY A 133 -7.34 15.95 -0.31
N ALA A 134 -8.13 15.46 0.65
CA ALA A 134 -7.69 14.40 1.57
C ALA A 134 -7.88 13.03 0.91
N GLU A 135 -6.82 12.23 0.82
CA GLU A 135 -6.93 10.93 0.15
C GLU A 135 -7.70 9.95 1.05
N LEU A 136 -8.70 9.29 0.48
CA LEU A 136 -9.52 8.30 1.20
C LEU A 136 -9.19 6.87 0.76
N LEU A 137 -8.77 6.67 -0.50
CA LEU A 137 -8.46 5.37 -1.07
C LEU A 137 -7.37 5.48 -2.14
N ARG A 138 -6.33 4.65 -2.00
CA ARG A 138 -5.40 4.29 -3.07
C ARG A 138 -5.59 2.85 -3.46
N SER A 139 -5.61 2.57 -4.76
CA SER A 139 -5.95 1.24 -5.25
C SER A 139 -5.29 0.94 -6.60
N CYS A 140 -5.07 -0.35 -6.86
CA CYS A 140 -4.68 -0.89 -8.15
C CYS A 140 -5.89 -1.53 -8.84
N THR A 141 -6.10 -1.25 -10.13
CA THR A 141 -7.12 -1.93 -10.93
C THR A 141 -6.79 -3.41 -11.09
N ALA A 142 -7.79 -4.27 -11.24
CA ALA A 142 -7.58 -5.61 -11.78
C ALA A 142 -7.33 -5.59 -13.30
N GLU A 143 -6.51 -6.51 -13.78
CA GLU A 143 -6.32 -6.73 -15.21
C GLU A 143 -7.51 -7.49 -15.85
N PRO A 144 -8.23 -6.87 -16.79
CA PRO A 144 -9.40 -7.44 -17.42
C PRO A 144 -9.06 -8.55 -18.41
N ARG A 145 -10.12 -9.24 -18.83
CA ARG A 145 -10.09 -10.27 -19.89
C ARG A 145 -11.17 -9.96 -20.94
N PRO A 146 -11.11 -10.59 -22.13
CA PRO A 146 -12.05 -10.31 -23.21
C PRO A 146 -13.53 -10.41 -22.81
N ASN A 147 -13.90 -11.33 -21.90
CA ASN A 147 -15.26 -11.51 -21.42
C ASN A 147 -15.63 -10.65 -20.19
N GLY A 148 -14.70 -9.84 -19.69
CA GLY A 148 -14.94 -8.88 -18.61
C GLY A 148 -14.54 -9.35 -17.21
N ILE A 149 -14.34 -8.36 -16.35
CA ILE A 149 -14.14 -8.50 -14.91
C ILE A 149 -15.08 -7.58 -14.14
N LEU A 150 -15.31 -7.94 -12.88
CA LEU A 150 -15.99 -7.12 -11.87
C LEU A 150 -15.12 -7.15 -10.61
N TRP A 151 -15.02 -6.03 -9.90
CA TRP A 151 -14.40 -6.03 -8.57
C TRP A 151 -14.94 -4.92 -7.70
N THR A 152 -14.84 -5.13 -6.40
CA THR A 152 -15.24 -4.16 -5.38
C THR A 152 -14.10 -4.00 -4.38
N VAL A 153 -13.91 -2.76 -3.91
CA VAL A 153 -13.01 -2.42 -2.81
C VAL A 153 -13.81 -1.66 -1.78
N SER A 154 -13.76 -2.10 -0.53
CA SER A 154 -14.41 -1.42 0.60
C SER A 154 -13.35 -0.99 1.59
N ARG A 155 -13.38 0.27 2.03
CA ARG A 155 -12.44 0.82 3.00
C ARG A 155 -13.19 1.52 4.14
N ASP A 156 -12.78 1.24 5.37
CA ASP A 156 -13.27 1.96 6.55
C ASP A 156 -12.69 3.38 6.53
N VAL A 157 -13.58 4.36 6.40
CA VAL A 157 -13.27 5.79 6.35
C VAL A 157 -13.85 6.53 7.56
N THR A 158 -14.22 5.80 8.62
CA THR A 158 -14.82 6.37 9.85
C THR A 158 -13.91 7.40 10.50
N ARG A 159 -12.58 7.22 10.39
CA ARG A 159 -11.60 8.17 10.92
C ARG A 159 -11.70 9.58 10.31
N TYR A 160 -12.35 9.72 9.15
CA TYR A 160 -12.54 11.01 8.46
C TYR A 160 -13.93 11.62 8.70
N ALA A 161 -14.65 11.24 9.77
CA ALA A 161 -16.02 11.73 9.98
C ALA A 161 -16.15 13.25 10.01
N ALA A 162 -15.15 13.98 10.54
CA ALA A 162 -15.13 15.43 10.49
C ALA A 162 -15.13 15.96 9.04
N LEU A 163 -14.33 15.35 8.16
CA LEU A 163 -14.29 15.69 6.73
C LEU A 163 -15.60 15.32 6.01
N LEU A 164 -16.16 14.14 6.30
CA LEU A 164 -17.43 13.67 5.72
C LEU A 164 -18.63 14.55 6.15
N ALA A 165 -18.50 15.27 7.26
CA ALA A 165 -19.55 16.14 7.76
C ALA A 165 -19.62 17.50 7.06
N GLU A 166 -18.64 17.85 6.23
CA GLU A 166 -18.55 19.15 5.57
C GLU A 166 -18.76 19.03 4.05
N PRO A 167 -19.40 20.02 3.40
CA PRO A 167 -19.45 20.10 1.95
C PRO A 167 -18.05 20.20 1.33
N GLY A 168 -17.87 19.70 0.11
CA GLY A 168 -16.55 19.64 -0.51
C GLY A 168 -16.56 19.23 -1.98
N GLU A 169 -15.45 18.70 -2.45
CA GLU A 169 -15.30 18.15 -3.79
C GLU A 169 -14.68 16.76 -3.73
N VAL A 170 -15.35 15.76 -4.32
CA VAL A 170 -14.77 14.45 -4.58
C VAL A 170 -13.95 14.54 -5.86
N ALA A 171 -12.73 14.00 -5.83
CA ALA A 171 -11.88 13.85 -7.00
C ALA A 171 -11.44 12.39 -7.16
N VAL A 172 -11.52 11.87 -8.38
CA VAL A 172 -11.07 10.52 -8.74
C VAL A 172 -10.12 10.59 -9.92
N TYR A 173 -8.90 10.10 -9.74
CA TYR A 173 -7.94 9.94 -10.82
C TYR A 173 -7.62 8.48 -11.05
N LEU A 174 -7.99 7.99 -12.23
CA LEU A 174 -7.58 6.70 -12.77
C LEU A 174 -7.01 6.97 -14.16
N GLY A 175 -5.68 6.96 -14.28
CA GLY A 175 -4.99 7.25 -15.53
C GLY A 175 -5.07 6.07 -16.51
N ASN A 176 -6.10 6.03 -17.36
CA ASN A 176 -6.28 4.96 -18.34
C ASN A 176 -6.00 5.41 -19.77
N LEU A 177 -5.45 4.50 -20.57
CA LEU A 177 -5.17 4.67 -21.99
C LEU A 177 -5.87 3.55 -22.77
N VAL A 178 -6.56 3.92 -23.85
CA VAL A 178 -7.18 2.99 -24.79
C VAL A 178 -6.63 3.21 -26.20
N ASP A 179 -6.15 2.13 -26.81
CA ASP A 179 -5.61 2.07 -28.17
C ASP A 179 -5.87 0.69 -28.82
N LYS A 180 -5.08 0.32 -29.84
CA LYS A 180 -5.22 -0.96 -30.55
C LYS A 180 -4.81 -2.18 -29.72
N THR A 181 -3.99 -1.97 -28.69
CA THR A 181 -3.50 -3.01 -27.77
C THR A 181 -4.31 -3.00 -26.48
N TYR A 182 -4.48 -1.81 -25.88
CA TYR A 182 -5.23 -1.59 -24.66
C TYR A 182 -6.67 -1.24 -24.98
N THR A 183 -7.59 -2.19 -24.86
CA THR A 183 -9.00 -2.01 -25.26
C THR A 183 -9.94 -1.88 -24.06
N GLY A 184 -9.42 -2.02 -22.84
CA GLY A 184 -10.19 -1.97 -21.60
C GLY A 184 -10.57 -0.56 -21.18
N VAL A 185 -11.88 -0.31 -21.12
CA VAL A 185 -12.49 0.88 -20.51
C VAL A 185 -13.05 0.49 -19.15
N TYR A 186 -12.68 1.25 -18.12
CA TYR A 186 -13.19 1.05 -16.77
C TYR A 186 -14.46 1.85 -16.57
N HIS A 187 -15.51 1.20 -16.06
CA HIS A 187 -16.72 1.86 -15.57
C HIS A 187 -16.79 1.66 -14.06
N ALA A 188 -16.91 2.74 -13.30
CA ALA A 188 -16.81 2.67 -11.84
C ALA A 188 -17.83 3.56 -11.13
N ASN A 189 -18.26 3.07 -9.98
CA ASN A 189 -19.10 3.76 -9.01
C ASN A 189 -18.36 3.89 -7.68
N LEU A 190 -18.42 5.07 -7.09
CA LEU A 190 -17.95 5.37 -5.76
C LEU A 190 -19.16 5.64 -4.85
N THR A 191 -19.38 4.78 -3.85
CA THR A 191 -20.52 4.85 -2.94
C THR A 191 -20.04 4.99 -1.50
N LEU A 192 -20.67 5.86 -0.71
CA LEU A 192 -20.44 5.97 0.72
C LEU A 192 -21.59 5.32 1.49
N HIS A 193 -21.27 4.40 2.38
CA HIS A 193 -22.22 3.71 3.26
C HIS A 193 -22.00 4.14 4.71
N LEU A 194 -23.05 4.67 5.35
CA LEU A 194 -23.01 5.19 6.71
C LEU A 194 -23.91 4.36 7.62
N TYR A 195 -23.34 3.89 8.72
CA TYR A 195 -24.05 3.18 9.78
C TYR A 195 -24.03 4.04 11.04
N PHE A 196 -25.16 4.09 11.73
CA PHE A 196 -25.34 4.92 12.92
C PHE A 196 -25.66 4.03 14.11
N HIS A 197 -25.24 4.43 15.31
CA HIS A 197 -25.63 3.75 16.53
C HIS A 197 -27.11 3.98 16.83
N ASP A 198 -27.86 2.92 17.19
CA ASP A 198 -29.27 3.05 17.59
C ASP A 198 -29.41 3.77 18.94
N THR A 199 -28.37 3.69 19.78
CA THR A 199 -28.28 4.38 21.07
C THR A 199 -26.91 5.04 21.19
N PRO A 200 -26.79 6.23 21.82
CA PRO A 200 -25.49 6.85 22.02
C PRO A 200 -24.51 5.89 22.71
N PRO A 201 -23.29 5.71 22.17
CA PRO A 201 -22.32 4.82 22.79
C PRO A 201 -22.01 5.30 24.22
N GLN A 202 -21.89 4.35 25.15
CA GLN A 202 -21.49 4.67 26.51
C GLN A 202 -20.06 5.21 26.53
N PRO A 203 -19.79 6.33 27.22
CA PRO A 203 -18.42 6.80 27.42
C PRO A 203 -17.59 5.75 28.20
N PRO A 204 -16.28 5.66 27.95
CA PRO A 204 -15.52 6.49 27.02
C PRO A 204 -15.43 5.87 25.61
N ALA A 205 -15.90 6.60 24.59
CA ALA A 205 -15.63 6.26 23.20
C ALA A 205 -14.31 6.89 22.74
N GLN A 206 -13.60 6.25 21.81
CA GLN A 206 -12.41 6.83 21.21
C GLN A 206 -12.81 8.04 20.35
N GLN A 207 -12.33 9.22 20.73
CA GLN A 207 -12.63 10.46 20.00
C GLN A 207 -11.92 10.45 18.64
N GLN A 208 -12.68 10.68 17.58
CA GLN A 208 -12.17 10.89 16.22
C GLN A 208 -11.52 12.27 16.12
N ALA A 209 -10.71 12.49 15.09
CA ALA A 209 -10.14 13.82 14.86
C ALA A 209 -11.24 14.84 14.54
N ASP A 210 -11.10 16.05 15.06
CA ASP A 210 -12.06 17.14 14.87
C ASP A 210 -11.82 17.88 13.55
N LEU A 211 -10.61 17.78 12.99
CA LEU A 211 -10.23 18.35 11.71
C LEU A 211 -9.27 17.43 10.94
N ILE A 212 -9.50 17.30 9.63
CA ILE A 212 -8.62 16.61 8.68
C ILE A 212 -8.07 17.64 7.71
N VAL A 213 -6.75 17.85 7.72
CA VAL A 213 -6.08 18.79 6.81
C VAL A 213 -5.30 18.00 5.74
N PRO A 214 -5.59 18.20 4.44
CA PRO A 214 -4.94 17.45 3.37
C PRO A 214 -3.56 17.99 3.03
N ILE A 215 -2.57 17.11 2.98
CA ILE A 215 -1.20 17.36 2.56
C ILE A 215 -0.99 16.71 1.19
N SER A 216 -1.65 17.31 0.20
CA SER A 216 -1.69 16.89 -1.19
C SER A 216 -1.66 18.11 -2.12
N ARG A 217 -1.43 17.88 -3.42
CA ARG A 217 -1.49 18.89 -4.48
C ARG A 217 -2.94 19.35 -4.70
N SER A 218 -3.08 20.61 -5.07
CA SER A 218 -4.38 21.22 -5.39
C SER A 218 -4.71 21.11 -6.87
N LEU A 219 -6.01 20.98 -7.19
CA LEU A 219 -6.54 21.05 -8.55
C LEU A 219 -6.43 22.48 -9.13
N PRO A 220 -6.42 22.65 -10.47
CA PRO A 220 -6.42 21.62 -11.51
C PRO A 220 -5.04 21.00 -11.73
N LEU A 221 -5.02 19.69 -12.03
CA LEU A 221 -3.82 18.92 -12.35
C LEU A 221 -4.10 18.08 -13.59
N ASN A 222 -3.07 17.54 -14.26
CA ASN A 222 -3.21 16.51 -15.29
C ASN A 222 -2.77 15.13 -14.74
N ASP A 223 -3.02 14.92 -13.45
CA ASP A 223 -2.60 13.77 -12.66
C ASP A 223 -3.44 13.70 -11.37
N GLY A 224 -3.21 12.68 -10.53
CA GLY A 224 -3.74 12.61 -9.17
C GLY A 224 -3.22 13.73 -8.25
N GLN A 225 -3.85 13.90 -7.09
CA GLN A 225 -3.47 14.93 -6.11
C GLN A 225 -2.24 14.56 -5.27
N TRP A 226 -1.68 13.36 -5.44
CA TRP A 226 -0.41 12.97 -4.80
C TRP A 226 0.79 13.76 -5.32
N PHE A 227 1.81 13.93 -4.49
CA PHE A 227 3.15 14.31 -4.93
C PHE A 227 3.81 13.17 -5.71
N ALA A 228 4.70 13.50 -6.63
CA ALA A 228 5.40 12.53 -7.47
C ALA A 228 6.91 12.71 -7.31
N ILE A 229 7.49 11.96 -6.37
CA ILE A 229 8.94 11.99 -6.08
C ILE A 229 9.68 11.26 -7.19
N GLN A 230 10.59 11.98 -7.86
CA GLN A 230 11.27 11.50 -9.06
C GLN A 230 12.59 10.80 -8.78
N ASN A 231 13.25 11.06 -7.65
CA ASN A 231 14.53 10.46 -7.30
C ASN A 231 14.87 10.72 -5.82
N ALA A 232 15.99 10.17 -5.36
CA ALA A 232 16.45 10.27 -3.97
C ALA A 232 16.71 11.70 -3.43
N THR A 233 16.86 12.70 -4.30
CA THR A 233 17.08 14.11 -3.90
C THR A 233 15.81 14.96 -3.99
N ASP A 234 14.74 14.43 -4.59
CA ASP A 234 13.48 15.11 -4.74
C ASP A 234 12.68 15.05 -3.43
N VAL A 235 12.38 16.22 -2.88
CA VAL A 235 11.57 16.39 -1.68
C VAL A 235 10.37 17.24 -2.06
N GLN A 236 9.18 16.70 -1.82
CA GLN A 236 7.91 17.37 -2.11
C GLN A 236 7.26 17.76 -0.80
N SER A 237 6.69 18.96 -0.72
CA SER A 237 6.14 19.49 0.52
C SER A 237 4.89 20.34 0.33
N LYS A 238 4.21 20.61 1.45
CA LYS A 238 3.11 21.58 1.54
C LYS A 238 3.22 22.35 2.84
N LYS A 239 3.01 23.66 2.75
CA LYS A 239 2.89 24.54 3.90
C LYS A 239 1.46 24.62 4.38
N LEU A 240 1.27 24.52 5.69
CA LEU A 240 -0.03 24.71 6.34
C LEU A 240 0.16 25.16 7.79
N ALA A 241 -0.79 25.94 8.30
CA ALA A 241 -0.85 26.29 9.72
C ALA A 241 -1.69 25.26 10.48
N ILE A 242 -1.29 24.96 11.73
CA ILE A 242 -2.08 24.13 12.65
C ILE A 242 -2.88 25.05 13.58
N PRO A 243 -4.19 24.81 13.81
CA PRO A 243 -4.96 25.58 14.78
C PRO A 243 -4.31 25.58 16.16
N SER A 244 -4.17 26.76 16.75
CA SER A 244 -3.44 26.97 18.01
C SER A 244 -4.05 26.27 19.21
N ASN A 245 -5.28 25.76 19.12
CA ASN A 245 -5.95 24.97 20.14
C ASN A 245 -5.84 23.45 19.94
N THR A 246 -4.99 22.98 19.03
CA THR A 246 -4.77 21.54 18.80
C THR A 246 -4.06 20.91 20.01
N TYR A 247 -4.57 19.78 20.52
CA TYR A 247 -3.92 19.02 21.60
C TYR A 247 -3.38 17.65 21.19
N ARG A 248 -3.71 17.17 19.99
CA ARG A 248 -3.16 15.94 19.41
C ARG A 248 -3.09 16.08 17.89
N ALA A 249 -2.03 15.53 17.29
CA ALA A 249 -1.85 15.53 15.84
C ALA A 249 -1.23 14.21 15.36
N VAL A 250 -1.84 13.60 14.35
CA VAL A 250 -1.37 12.36 13.71
C VAL A 250 -1.30 12.54 12.21
N LEU A 251 -0.15 12.24 11.62
CA LEU A 251 0.08 12.27 10.18
C LEU A 251 -0.16 10.87 9.61
N GLU A 252 -1.15 10.72 8.73
CA GLU A 252 -1.40 9.49 7.98
C GLU A 252 -0.80 9.60 6.58
N VAL A 253 0.18 8.78 6.26
CA VAL A 253 0.91 8.81 4.98
C VAL A 253 0.41 7.71 4.05
N PHE A 254 0.12 8.07 2.80
CA PHE A 254 -0.17 7.14 1.72
C PHE A 254 1.05 7.04 0.80
N VAL A 255 1.40 5.82 0.40
CA VAL A 255 2.56 5.58 -0.48
C VAL A 255 2.29 4.52 -1.52
N SER A 256 2.77 4.75 -2.74
CA SER A 256 2.86 3.74 -3.79
C SER A 256 4.07 4.03 -4.68
N PHE A 257 4.73 2.99 -5.16
CA PHE A 257 5.97 3.06 -5.95
C PHE A 257 5.72 2.48 -7.34
N HIS A 258 6.27 3.10 -8.38
CA HIS A 258 5.98 2.82 -9.80
C HIS A 258 7.24 2.95 -10.64
N SER A 259 7.16 2.63 -11.93
CA SER A 259 8.28 2.83 -12.88
C SER A 259 9.53 2.07 -12.38
N ASP A 260 10.71 2.70 -12.28
CA ASP A 260 11.98 2.05 -11.92
C ASP A 260 11.97 1.44 -10.52
N ASP A 261 11.07 1.92 -9.68
CA ASP A 261 10.88 1.41 -8.33
C ASP A 261 9.66 0.50 -8.17
N GLU A 262 8.93 0.10 -9.23
CA GLU A 262 7.83 -0.88 -9.07
C GLU A 262 8.30 -2.19 -8.42
N PHE A 263 9.54 -2.59 -8.70
CA PHE A 263 10.19 -3.79 -8.17
C PHE A 263 11.43 -3.50 -7.32
N TRP A 264 11.51 -2.33 -6.67
CA TRP A 264 12.72 -1.86 -5.97
C TRP A 264 13.41 -2.91 -5.08
N TYR A 265 12.66 -3.81 -4.46
CA TYR A 265 13.12 -4.89 -3.58
C TYR A 265 13.94 -5.98 -4.29
N THR A 266 13.95 -6.02 -5.62
CA THR A 266 14.77 -6.90 -6.45
C THR A 266 15.90 -6.16 -7.18
N ASN A 267 16.03 -4.84 -7.00
CA ASN A 267 17.03 -4.05 -7.71
C ASN A 267 18.44 -4.39 -7.21
N PRO A 268 19.41 -4.63 -8.11
CA PRO A 268 20.80 -4.78 -7.71
C PRO A 268 21.44 -3.43 -7.36
N PRO A 269 22.59 -3.43 -6.67
CA PRO A 269 23.38 -2.22 -6.46
C PRO A 269 24.01 -1.69 -7.76
N ASN A 270 24.36 -0.41 -7.78
CA ASN A 270 24.85 0.28 -8.99
C ASN A 270 26.22 -0.23 -9.48
N ASP A 271 27.08 -0.71 -8.58
CA ASP A 271 28.39 -1.28 -8.93
C ASP A 271 28.26 -2.56 -9.77
N TYR A 272 27.28 -3.42 -9.46
CA TYR A 272 26.95 -4.59 -10.27
C TYR A 272 26.50 -4.22 -11.68
N ILE A 273 25.64 -3.21 -11.80
CA ILE A 273 25.14 -2.70 -13.09
C ILE A 273 26.32 -2.18 -13.91
N GLN A 274 27.18 -1.36 -13.31
CA GLN A 274 28.35 -0.78 -13.97
C GLN A 274 29.34 -1.86 -14.41
N ALA A 275 29.68 -2.80 -13.53
CA ALA A 275 30.64 -3.87 -13.82
C ALA A 275 30.20 -4.79 -14.97
N ASN A 276 28.89 -4.93 -15.18
CA ASN A 276 28.30 -5.76 -16.23
C ASN A 276 27.79 -4.98 -17.44
N ASN A 277 27.99 -3.66 -17.49
CA ASN A 277 27.50 -2.78 -18.57
C ASN A 277 26.00 -2.95 -18.86
N LEU A 278 25.17 -3.05 -17.82
CA LEU A 278 23.72 -3.21 -17.95
C LEU A 278 23.05 -1.84 -18.12
N SER A 279 22.28 -1.65 -19.21
CA SER A 279 21.67 -0.34 -19.52
C SER A 279 20.19 -0.20 -19.12
N ASN A 280 19.49 -1.32 -18.90
CA ASN A 280 18.03 -1.36 -18.70
C ASN A 280 17.65 -2.07 -17.38
N VAL A 281 18.48 -1.93 -16.35
CA VAL A 281 18.24 -2.54 -15.03
C VAL A 281 18.15 -1.41 -14.01
N PRO A 282 17.00 -1.26 -13.32
CA PRO A 282 16.87 -0.27 -12.26
C PRO A 282 17.86 -0.57 -11.13
N GLY A 283 18.55 0.47 -10.66
CA GLY A 283 19.61 0.36 -9.67
C GLY A 283 19.19 0.78 -8.26
N ASN A 284 20.13 1.41 -7.56
CA ASN A 284 20.04 1.93 -6.20
C ASN A 284 19.78 0.87 -5.11
N GLY A 285 19.98 -0.42 -5.43
CA GLY A 285 19.86 -1.51 -4.47
C GLY A 285 18.44 -1.69 -3.92
N ALA A 286 18.30 -2.67 -3.03
CA ALA A 286 17.01 -3.18 -2.58
C ALA A 286 16.49 -2.49 -1.29
N PHE A 287 16.70 -1.19 -1.09
CA PHE A 287 16.17 -0.50 0.10
C PHE A 287 15.61 0.88 -0.23
N ARG A 288 14.42 1.17 0.30
CA ARG A 288 13.70 2.45 0.17
C ARG A 288 13.09 2.81 1.52
N GLU A 289 13.21 4.08 1.91
CA GLU A 289 12.61 4.64 3.13
C GLU A 289 11.92 5.95 2.76
N VAL A 290 10.63 6.07 3.05
CA VAL A 290 9.95 7.38 3.00
C VAL A 290 10.25 8.12 4.31
N VAL A 291 10.77 9.34 4.22
CA VAL A 291 11.08 10.19 5.37
C VAL A 291 10.08 11.34 5.42
N ALA A 292 9.34 11.45 6.53
CA ALA A 292 8.43 12.57 6.79
C ALA A 292 9.14 13.65 7.62
N ARG A 293 9.04 14.90 7.16
CA ARG A 293 9.70 16.06 7.78
C ARG A 293 8.69 17.16 8.08
N VAL A 294 8.93 17.89 9.17
CA VAL A 294 8.26 19.16 9.48
C VAL A 294 9.34 20.19 9.72
N ASP A 295 9.32 21.29 8.95
CA ASP A 295 10.34 22.34 8.96
C ASP A 295 11.79 21.80 8.85
N GLY A 296 11.95 20.74 8.06
CA GLY A 296 13.23 20.05 7.84
C GLY A 296 13.60 18.99 8.90
N GLU A 297 12.99 19.01 10.09
CA GLU A 297 13.20 18.01 11.14
C GLU A 297 12.47 16.69 10.81
N VAL A 298 13.10 15.54 11.04
CA VAL A 298 12.46 14.23 10.79
C VAL A 298 11.47 13.93 11.91
N VAL A 299 10.18 13.83 11.58
CA VAL A 299 9.12 13.49 12.54
C VAL A 299 8.75 12.01 12.52
N GLY A 300 9.13 11.29 11.45
CA GLY A 300 8.95 9.84 11.34
C GLY A 300 9.41 9.31 9.99
N ALA A 301 9.30 7.99 9.83
CA ALA A 301 9.62 7.29 8.60
C ALA A 301 8.58 6.19 8.29
N VAL A 302 8.51 5.80 7.02
CA VAL A 302 7.66 4.71 6.54
C VAL A 302 8.50 3.75 5.72
N TRP A 303 8.56 2.49 6.16
CA TRP A 303 9.10 1.37 5.40
C TRP A 303 7.91 0.55 4.90
N PRO A 304 7.46 0.78 3.66
CA PRO A 304 6.16 0.31 3.23
C PRO A 304 6.14 -1.22 3.11
N PHE A 305 4.97 -1.80 3.37
CA PHE A 305 4.67 -3.15 2.91
C PHE A 305 4.89 -3.22 1.39
N THR A 306 5.59 -4.25 0.94
CA THR A 306 5.89 -4.47 -0.48
C THR A 306 4.65 -4.99 -1.20
N VAL A 307 3.74 -4.08 -1.52
CA VAL A 307 2.57 -4.36 -2.37
C VAL A 307 3.07 -4.83 -3.74
N ILE A 308 2.52 -5.95 -4.22
CA ILE A 308 2.70 -6.40 -5.60
C ILE A 308 1.39 -6.13 -6.34
N TYR A 309 1.44 -5.24 -7.33
CA TYR A 309 0.27 -4.87 -8.12
C TYR A 309 -0.21 -6.02 -9.01
N THR A 310 -1.40 -5.87 -9.61
CA THR A 310 -2.04 -6.99 -10.31
C THR A 310 -1.37 -7.35 -11.64
N GLY A 311 -0.41 -6.54 -12.11
CA GLY A 311 0.52 -6.85 -13.21
C GLY A 311 1.88 -7.42 -12.77
N GLY A 312 2.23 -7.26 -11.49
CA GLY A 312 3.61 -7.42 -10.99
C GLY A 312 4.10 -8.87 -10.89
N VAL A 313 5.40 -9.06 -11.12
CA VAL A 313 6.14 -10.35 -11.12
C VAL A 313 5.65 -11.36 -12.16
N ASN A 314 4.40 -11.80 -12.02
CA ASN A 314 3.69 -12.63 -12.99
C ASN A 314 2.19 -12.35 -12.85
N PRO A 315 1.55 -11.67 -13.82
CA PRO A 315 0.15 -11.25 -13.73
C PRO A 315 -0.85 -12.41 -13.63
N LEU A 316 -0.42 -13.64 -13.95
CA LEU A 316 -1.27 -14.82 -13.85
C LEU A 316 -1.49 -15.28 -12.40
N LEU A 317 -0.65 -14.83 -11.46
CA LEU A 317 -0.80 -15.13 -10.04
C LEU A 317 -2.04 -14.44 -9.46
N TRP A 318 -2.34 -13.21 -9.88
CA TRP A 318 -3.30 -12.34 -9.22
C TRP A 318 -4.74 -12.52 -9.72
N ARG A 319 -5.11 -13.76 -10.07
CA ARG A 319 -6.36 -14.11 -10.75
C ARG A 319 -7.07 -15.27 -10.03
N PRO A 320 -8.37 -15.13 -9.68
CA PRO A 320 -9.07 -13.87 -9.41
C PRO A 320 -8.74 -13.29 -8.01
N ILE A 321 -7.87 -13.94 -7.23
CA ILE A 321 -7.41 -13.48 -5.91
C ILE A 321 -6.22 -12.55 -6.14
N THR A 322 -6.34 -11.28 -5.78
CA THR A 322 -5.28 -10.28 -6.00
C THR A 322 -4.24 -10.25 -4.88
N GLY A 323 -3.13 -9.57 -5.11
CA GLY A 323 -2.05 -9.41 -4.13
C GLY A 323 -2.55 -8.74 -2.85
N ILE A 324 -1.99 -9.10 -1.69
CA ILE A 324 -2.29 -8.42 -0.41
C ILE A 324 -2.07 -6.90 -0.57
N GLY A 325 -3.05 -6.09 -0.19
CA GLY A 325 -2.97 -4.62 -0.25
C GLY A 325 -2.90 -4.02 -1.65
N SER A 326 -3.21 -4.79 -2.71
CA SER A 326 -3.22 -4.27 -4.09
C SER A 326 -4.50 -3.49 -4.39
N PHE A 327 -5.65 -3.92 -3.85
CA PHE A 327 -6.92 -3.22 -4.00
C PHE A 327 -7.12 -2.16 -2.92
N ASN A 328 -6.68 -2.41 -1.70
CA ASN A 328 -6.73 -1.43 -0.62
C ASN A 328 -5.31 -1.19 -0.09
N LEU A 329 -4.60 -0.21 -0.67
CA LEU A 329 -3.21 0.02 -0.29
C LEU A 329 -3.10 0.50 1.17
N PRO A 330 -2.10 0.01 1.94
CA PRO A 330 -1.91 0.41 3.33
C PRO A 330 -1.57 1.89 3.50
N THR A 331 -1.96 2.44 4.64
CA THR A 331 -1.49 3.74 5.15
C THR A 331 -0.69 3.58 6.44
N TYR A 332 0.04 4.63 6.80
CA TYR A 332 1.01 4.61 7.89
C TYR A 332 0.84 5.84 8.78
N ASP A 333 0.54 5.63 10.05
CA ASP A 333 0.33 6.70 11.03
C ASP A 333 1.65 7.07 11.73
N ILE A 334 1.90 8.38 11.84
CA ILE A 334 3.03 8.99 12.57
C ILE A 334 2.43 9.99 13.58
N ASP A 335 2.58 9.73 14.88
CA ASP A 335 2.05 10.63 15.92
C ASP A 335 3.03 11.79 16.14
N ILE A 336 2.65 12.99 15.69
CA ILE A 336 3.46 14.21 15.78
C ILE A 336 3.06 15.08 16.98
N THR A 337 2.20 14.58 17.87
CA THR A 337 1.79 15.28 19.11
C THR A 337 2.98 15.79 19.93
N PRO A 338 4.11 15.05 20.09
CA PRO A 338 5.28 15.54 20.80
C PRO A 338 5.86 16.87 20.26
N PHE A 339 5.63 17.17 18.98
CA PHE A 339 6.16 18.36 18.31
C PHE A 339 5.22 19.57 18.39
N LEU A 340 3.97 19.42 18.88
CA LEU A 340 2.97 20.50 18.88
C LEU A 340 3.47 21.77 19.57
N GLY A 341 4.32 21.69 20.59
CA GLY A 341 4.91 22.88 21.21
C GLY A 341 5.66 23.81 20.24
N LYS A 342 6.17 23.28 19.12
CA LYS A 342 6.81 24.05 18.05
C LYS A 342 5.86 24.44 16.91
N LEU A 343 4.67 23.84 16.84
CA LEU A 343 3.77 23.92 15.68
C LEU A 343 2.48 24.73 15.94
N LEU A 344 2.33 25.30 17.14
CA LEU A 344 1.13 26.01 17.62
C LEU A 344 1.32 27.53 17.68
N ASP A 345 2.30 28.07 16.94
CA ASP A 345 2.62 29.50 16.91
C ASP A 345 1.67 30.31 16.02
N GLY A 346 0.86 29.65 15.20
CA GLY A 346 -0.09 30.26 14.27
C GLY A 346 0.49 30.53 12.88
N GLU A 347 1.76 30.19 12.65
CA GLU A 347 2.43 30.31 11.36
C GLU A 347 2.24 29.04 10.52
N GLU A 348 2.63 29.12 9.24
CA GLU A 348 2.67 27.95 8.37
C GLU A 348 3.94 27.14 8.57
N HIS A 349 3.80 25.82 8.72
CA HIS A 349 4.90 24.87 8.80
C HIS A 349 5.00 24.03 7.54
N ASP A 350 6.21 23.68 7.12
CA ASP A 350 6.49 22.92 5.90
C ASP A 350 6.47 21.41 6.17
N PHE A 351 5.46 20.71 5.66
CA PHE A 351 5.34 19.26 5.75
C PHE A 351 5.91 18.62 4.49
N GLY A 352 7.08 18.01 4.60
CA GLY A 352 7.85 17.47 3.48
C GLY A 352 8.01 15.95 3.49
N PHE A 353 8.09 15.36 2.30
CA PHE A 353 8.32 13.94 2.07
C PHE A 353 9.45 13.73 1.05
N GLY A 354 10.37 12.83 1.38
CA GLY A 354 11.41 12.36 0.47
C GLY A 354 11.55 10.84 0.56
N VAL A 355 12.18 10.21 -0.43
CA VAL A 355 12.39 8.75 -0.44
C VAL A 355 13.87 8.42 -0.62
N THR A 356 14.48 7.81 0.39
CA THR A 356 15.88 7.36 0.35
C THR A 356 16.07 6.35 -0.77
N ASN A 357 17.13 6.53 -1.56
CA ASN A 357 17.50 5.70 -2.72
C ASN A 357 16.48 5.63 -3.86
N ALA A 358 15.45 6.49 -3.87
CA ALA A 358 14.41 6.44 -4.87
C ALA A 358 14.92 6.60 -6.31
N LEU A 359 14.28 5.84 -7.18
CA LEU A 359 14.15 6.08 -8.61
C LEU A 359 12.72 6.59 -8.87
N ASP A 360 12.46 7.08 -10.07
CA ASP A 360 11.12 7.52 -10.43
C ASP A 360 10.17 6.29 -10.45
N VAL A 361 8.90 6.39 -10.07
CA VAL A 361 8.24 7.50 -9.37
C VAL A 361 7.53 6.98 -8.12
N TRP A 362 7.62 7.74 -7.04
CA TRP A 362 6.88 7.48 -5.80
C TRP A 362 5.73 8.47 -5.66
N TYR A 363 4.50 7.95 -5.58
CA TYR A 363 3.34 8.76 -5.25
C TYR A 363 3.13 8.80 -3.74
N ILE A 364 3.18 10.01 -3.18
CA ILE A 364 3.06 10.26 -1.74
C ILE A 364 2.13 11.44 -1.50
N ASP A 365 1.25 11.30 -0.52
CA ASP A 365 0.52 12.39 0.12
C ASP A 365 0.17 11.96 1.55
N ALA A 366 -0.44 12.88 2.30
CA ALA A 366 -0.83 12.59 3.66
C ALA A 366 -2.10 13.34 4.08
N ASN A 367 -2.73 12.83 5.14
CA ASN A 367 -3.80 13.50 5.85
C ASN A 367 -3.34 13.80 7.28
N LEU A 368 -3.44 15.06 7.69
CA LEU A 368 -3.15 15.48 9.05
C LEU A 368 -4.43 15.47 9.88
N HIS A 369 -4.50 14.53 10.83
CA HIS A 369 -5.60 14.34 11.77
C HIS A 369 -5.35 15.17 13.02
N LEU A 370 -6.24 16.11 13.34
CA LEU A 370 -6.09 17.06 14.44
C LEU A 370 -7.23 16.94 15.44
N TRP A 371 -6.90 16.90 16.73
CA TRP A 371 -7.88 17.01 17.82
C TRP A 371 -7.78 18.38 18.47
N LEU A 372 -8.90 19.06 18.58
CA LEU A 372 -9.00 20.48 18.96
C LEU A 372 -9.62 20.63 20.34
N ASP A 373 -9.04 21.50 21.16
CA ASP A 373 -9.65 21.88 22.43
C ASP A 373 -10.75 22.92 22.18
N HIS A 374 -12.01 22.49 22.31
CA HIS A 374 -13.16 23.38 22.13
C HIS A 374 -13.41 24.33 23.31
N ASN A 375 -12.73 24.13 24.45
CA ASN A 375 -12.86 24.97 25.64
C ASN A 375 -11.68 25.95 25.82
N SER A 376 -10.72 25.94 24.89
CA SER A 376 -9.58 26.85 24.91
C SER A 376 -9.30 27.39 23.52
N GLU A 377 -8.99 28.67 23.41
CA GLU A 377 -8.55 29.27 22.14
C GLU A 377 -7.11 28.89 21.78
N LYS A 378 -6.31 28.49 22.78
CA LYS A 378 -4.91 28.10 22.61
C LYS A 378 -4.53 26.95 23.54
N THR A 379 -3.72 26.03 23.04
CA THR A 379 -2.98 25.05 23.81
C THR A 379 -1.52 25.50 23.88
N THR A 380 -0.77 24.95 24.83
CA THR A 380 0.66 25.19 24.95
C THR A 380 1.36 23.85 25.05
N GLY A 381 2.60 23.76 24.58
CA GLY A 381 3.35 22.52 24.67
C GLY A 381 4.84 22.76 24.60
N SER A 382 5.60 21.69 24.84
CA SER A 382 7.04 21.70 24.65
C SER A 382 7.57 20.31 24.32
N LEU A 383 8.59 20.28 23.48
CA LEU A 383 9.34 19.07 23.15
C LEU A 383 10.37 18.82 24.26
N LEU A 384 10.26 17.69 24.95
CA LEU A 384 11.13 17.31 26.07
C LEU A 384 12.37 16.53 25.61
N SER A 385 12.19 15.58 24.70
CA SER A 385 13.28 14.80 24.12
C SER A 385 12.97 14.46 22.67
N TYR A 386 14.03 14.37 21.87
CA TYR A 386 13.96 14.03 20.47
C TYR A 386 15.23 13.31 20.06
N ASP A 387 15.06 12.13 19.45
CA ASP A 387 16.11 11.33 18.84
C ASP A 387 15.60 10.86 17.49
N ALA A 388 16.21 11.34 16.41
CA ALA A 388 16.02 10.82 15.07
C ALA A 388 17.38 10.39 14.52
N SER A 389 17.89 9.30 15.06
CA SER A 389 19.12 8.66 14.60
C SER A 389 19.12 8.52 13.07
N GLY A 390 20.29 8.75 12.46
CA GLY A 390 20.48 8.53 11.03
C GLY A 390 20.17 7.09 10.63
N LEU A 391 19.82 6.88 9.36
CA LEU A 391 19.66 5.54 8.80
C LEU A 391 21.01 4.82 8.81
N ASP A 392 21.09 3.70 9.53
CA ASP A 392 22.22 2.77 9.42
C ASP A 392 21.91 1.79 8.30
N LEU A 393 22.58 1.95 7.14
CA LEU A 393 22.37 1.14 5.94
C LEU A 393 23.68 0.48 5.53
N ASN A 394 23.66 -0.85 5.42
CA ASN A 394 24.78 -1.65 4.95
C ASN A 394 24.37 -2.49 3.74
N VAL A 395 25.23 -2.51 2.71
CA VAL A 395 25.05 -3.30 1.49
C VAL A 395 26.33 -4.09 1.25
N ASN A 396 26.23 -5.42 1.30
CA ASN A 396 27.31 -6.33 0.97
C ASN A 396 27.04 -6.93 -0.41
N SER A 397 27.98 -6.75 -1.34
CA SER A 397 27.89 -7.23 -2.72
C SER A 397 29.01 -8.23 -3.01
N GLU A 398 28.66 -9.41 -3.50
CA GLU A 398 29.61 -10.43 -3.97
C GLU A 398 29.14 -10.97 -5.32
N PHE A 399 29.87 -10.70 -6.40
CA PHE A 399 29.45 -11.13 -7.74
C PHE A 399 30.63 -11.39 -8.69
N SER A 400 30.38 -12.20 -9.71
CA SER A 400 31.29 -12.47 -10.82
C SER A 400 30.47 -12.55 -12.11
N GLY A 401 30.62 -11.55 -12.96
CA GLY A 401 29.73 -11.39 -14.11
C GLY A 401 28.28 -11.19 -13.64
N LEU A 402 27.34 -11.88 -14.28
CA LEU A 402 25.90 -11.77 -14.01
C LEU A 402 25.41 -12.61 -12.81
N ASP A 403 26.30 -13.37 -12.17
CA ASP A 403 25.96 -14.19 -11.01
C ASP A 403 26.53 -13.55 -9.74
N GLY A 404 25.72 -13.49 -8.68
CA GLY A 404 26.12 -12.83 -7.45
C GLY A 404 25.05 -12.83 -6.36
N GLN A 405 25.43 -12.37 -5.18
CA GLN A 405 24.60 -12.20 -4.01
C GLN A 405 24.76 -10.79 -3.45
N PHE A 406 23.63 -10.16 -3.15
CA PHE A 406 23.54 -8.83 -2.56
C PHE A 406 22.75 -8.93 -1.26
N VAL A 407 23.38 -8.54 -0.15
CA VAL A 407 22.73 -8.53 1.16
C VAL A 407 22.63 -7.09 1.64
N THR A 408 21.41 -6.59 1.78
CA THR A 408 21.11 -5.26 2.30
C THR A 408 20.50 -5.37 3.68
N SER A 409 21.04 -4.63 4.64
CA SER A 409 20.48 -4.50 5.99
C SER A 409 20.35 -3.05 6.37
N ALA A 410 19.24 -2.67 7.01
CA ALA A 410 19.04 -1.31 7.48
C ALA A 410 18.39 -1.26 8.87
N ILE A 411 18.74 -0.25 9.67
CA ILE A 411 18.14 0.03 10.98
C ILE A 411 17.82 1.52 11.09
N ARG A 412 16.65 1.85 11.64
CA ARG A 412 16.21 3.21 11.94
C ARG A 412 15.54 3.29 13.30
N HIS A 413 15.82 4.35 14.04
CA HIS A 413 15.13 4.74 15.26
C HIS A 413 14.69 6.20 15.19
N VAL A 414 13.43 6.45 15.53
CA VAL A 414 12.88 7.79 15.74
C VAL A 414 12.10 7.77 17.03
N SER A 415 12.31 8.73 17.93
CA SER A 415 11.54 8.89 19.16
C SER A 415 11.44 10.36 19.54
N ALA A 416 10.25 10.76 19.98
CA ALA A 416 10.00 12.10 20.49
C ALA A 416 9.09 12.02 21.72
N THR A 417 9.41 12.81 22.73
CA THR A 417 8.56 13.02 23.91
C THR A 417 8.28 14.50 24.04
N GLY A 418 7.01 14.87 24.20
CA GLY A 418 6.59 16.23 24.45
C GLY A 418 5.35 16.26 25.33
N TRP A 419 5.07 17.42 25.93
CA TRP A 419 3.82 17.63 26.65
C TRP A 419 2.98 18.70 25.96
N VAL A 420 1.66 18.56 26.10
CA VAL A 420 0.68 19.55 25.68
C VAL A 420 -0.29 19.80 26.82
N LYS A 421 -0.56 21.06 27.10
CA LYS A 421 -1.50 21.54 28.09
C LYS A 421 -2.71 22.15 27.40
N SER A 422 -3.87 21.57 27.66
CA SER A 422 -5.20 21.99 27.19
C SER A 422 -6.13 22.20 28.40
N SER A 423 -7.39 22.53 28.13
CA SER A 423 -8.48 22.59 29.11
C SER A 423 -8.72 21.26 29.83
N TYR A 424 -8.32 20.14 29.20
CA TYR A 424 -8.42 18.80 29.76
C TYR A 424 -7.25 18.44 30.69
N GLY A 425 -6.23 19.31 30.80
CA GLY A 425 -5.05 19.10 31.62
C GLY A 425 -3.75 19.04 30.80
N GLU A 426 -2.66 18.74 31.50
CA GLU A 426 -1.35 18.54 30.89
C GLU A 426 -1.11 17.06 30.62
N VAL A 427 -0.79 16.74 29.38
CA VAL A 427 -0.59 15.38 28.90
C VAL A 427 0.78 15.28 28.26
N THR A 428 1.58 14.32 28.73
CA THR A 428 2.87 13.96 28.11
C THR A 428 2.67 12.79 27.17
N THR A 429 3.09 12.94 25.92
CA THR A 429 3.05 11.91 24.88
C THR A 429 4.46 11.57 24.43
N THR A 430 4.76 10.28 24.35
CA THR A 430 5.95 9.73 23.71
C THR A 430 5.53 8.93 22.50
N PHE A 431 6.08 9.27 21.34
CA PHE A 431 5.97 8.47 20.11
C PHE A 431 7.34 7.88 19.78
N TYR A 432 7.36 6.66 19.26
CA TYR A 432 8.58 6.08 18.72
C TYR A 432 8.31 5.13 17.55
N GLN A 433 9.32 4.98 16.71
CA GLN A 433 9.42 4.00 15.64
C GLN A 433 10.79 3.32 15.68
N ARG A 434 10.79 2.01 15.46
CA ARG A 434 11.97 1.15 15.35
C ARG A 434 11.79 0.28 14.13
N PHE A 435 12.80 0.28 13.27
CA PHE A 435 12.76 -0.49 12.05
C PHE A 435 14.02 -1.34 11.89
N ARG A 436 13.85 -2.56 11.35
CA ARG A 436 14.93 -3.45 10.90
C ARG A 436 14.57 -4.07 9.55
N TYR A 437 15.51 -3.98 8.62
CA TYR A 437 15.35 -4.43 7.24
C TYR A 437 16.45 -5.43 6.95
N GLU A 438 16.07 -6.53 6.31
CA GLU A 438 17.02 -7.50 5.75
C GLU A 438 16.52 -7.92 4.38
N ASN A 439 17.40 -7.91 3.39
CA ASN A 439 17.15 -8.42 2.05
C ASN A 439 18.38 -9.18 1.55
N SER A 440 18.16 -10.36 1.00
CA SER A 440 19.14 -11.10 0.22
C SER A 440 18.60 -11.29 -1.18
N ASN A 441 19.34 -10.80 -2.17
CA ASN A 441 19.03 -10.92 -3.59
C ASN A 441 20.14 -11.72 -4.29
N VAL A 442 19.79 -12.85 -4.90
CA VAL A 442 20.75 -13.79 -5.51
C VAL A 442 20.43 -13.94 -6.98
N PHE A 443 21.41 -13.65 -7.84
CA PHE A 443 21.40 -13.92 -9.27
C PHE A 443 22.27 -15.13 -9.55
N SER A 444 21.77 -16.06 -10.36
CA SER A 444 22.47 -17.28 -10.72
C SER A 444 22.12 -17.73 -12.14
N LYS A 445 22.92 -18.67 -12.67
CA LYS A 445 22.78 -19.21 -14.03
C LYS A 445 22.87 -18.09 -15.07
N ASN A 446 23.92 -17.30 -14.96
CA ASN A 446 24.18 -16.11 -15.78
C ASN A 446 23.00 -15.11 -15.72
N GLY A 447 22.50 -14.83 -14.51
CA GLY A 447 21.39 -13.90 -14.26
C GLY A 447 19.99 -14.37 -14.68
N THR A 448 19.82 -15.58 -15.20
CA THR A 448 18.50 -16.11 -15.63
C THR A 448 17.63 -16.59 -14.47
N VAL A 449 18.20 -16.78 -13.29
CA VAL A 449 17.47 -17.10 -12.06
C VAL A 449 17.75 -16.04 -11.02
N GLN A 450 16.68 -15.50 -10.44
CA GLN A 450 16.74 -14.54 -9.34
C GLN A 450 15.95 -15.04 -8.13
N ILE A 451 16.54 -14.92 -6.94
CA ILE A 451 15.90 -15.23 -5.67
C ILE A 451 16.04 -14.02 -4.75
N THR A 452 14.92 -13.49 -4.28
CA THR A 452 14.87 -12.40 -3.31
C THR A 452 14.20 -12.90 -2.04
N ASN A 453 14.84 -12.69 -0.89
CA ASN A 453 14.27 -12.94 0.42
C ASN A 453 14.40 -11.67 1.27
N GLN A 454 13.27 -11.08 1.64
CA GLN A 454 13.18 -9.81 2.34
C GLN A 454 12.35 -9.98 3.61
N THR A 455 12.77 -9.31 4.68
CA THR A 455 11.97 -9.09 5.89
C THR A 455 12.06 -7.63 6.31
N ILE A 456 10.89 -7.01 6.47
CA ILE A 456 10.75 -5.69 7.10
C ILE A 456 10.13 -5.91 8.47
N ASP A 457 10.83 -5.53 9.54
CA ASP A 457 10.31 -5.47 10.91
C ASP A 457 10.10 -4.00 11.28
N ALA A 458 8.84 -3.62 11.48
CA ALA A 458 8.40 -2.27 11.79
C ALA A 458 7.64 -2.27 13.12
N LYS A 459 8.23 -1.61 14.13
CA LYS A 459 7.62 -1.44 15.44
C LYS A 459 7.39 0.03 15.71
N SER A 460 6.19 0.38 16.17
CA SER A 460 5.85 1.74 16.61
C SER A 460 5.07 1.70 17.90
N GLY A 461 5.11 2.79 18.67
CA GLY A 461 4.31 2.89 19.88
C GLY A 461 4.06 4.32 20.30
N ILE A 462 2.95 4.48 21.03
CA ILE A 462 2.50 5.73 21.62
C ILE A 462 2.29 5.47 23.11
N PHE A 463 2.88 6.32 23.94
CA PHE A 463 2.68 6.28 25.39
C PHE A 463 2.30 7.67 25.89
N THR A 464 1.09 7.78 26.43
CA THR A 464 0.48 9.02 26.86
C THR A 464 0.09 8.93 28.33
N LYS A 465 0.49 9.92 29.13
CA LYS A 465 0.19 10.00 30.56
C LYS A 465 -0.14 11.42 31.00
N ASP A 466 -0.91 11.54 32.06
CA ASP A 466 -1.05 12.76 32.84
C ASP A 466 -0.36 12.59 34.21
N ALA A 467 -0.57 13.54 35.13
CA ALA A 467 0.02 13.48 36.48
C ALA A 467 -0.52 12.32 37.35
N THR A 468 -1.63 11.71 36.96
CA THR A 468 -2.40 10.74 37.77
C THR A 468 -2.38 9.33 37.21
N ALA A 469 -2.33 9.17 35.88
CA ALA A 469 -2.51 7.88 35.24
C ALA A 469 -1.87 7.80 33.83
N VAL A 470 -1.70 6.56 33.37
CA VAL A 470 -1.47 6.26 31.95
C VAL A 470 -2.80 6.35 31.22
N LEU A 471 -2.89 7.29 30.29
CA LEU A 471 -4.09 7.52 29.49
C LEU A 471 -4.18 6.51 28.35
N LEU A 472 -3.06 6.32 27.63
CA LEU A 472 -2.93 5.41 26.51
C LEU A 472 -1.52 4.83 26.45
N SER A 473 -1.41 3.53 26.21
CA SER A 473 -0.18 2.84 25.88
C SER A 473 -0.50 1.90 24.72
N GLU A 474 -0.05 2.25 23.53
CA GLU A 474 -0.26 1.49 22.32
C GLU A 474 1.07 1.07 21.71
N GLU A 475 1.15 -0.19 21.29
CA GLU A 475 2.29 -0.75 20.57
C GLU A 475 1.76 -1.53 19.36
N LEU A 476 2.35 -1.25 18.20
CA LEU A 476 2.05 -1.90 16.94
C LEU A 476 3.35 -2.51 16.40
N HIS A 477 3.35 -3.82 16.22
CA HIS A 477 4.45 -4.58 15.61
C HIS A 477 3.97 -5.22 14.31
N LYS A 478 4.58 -4.83 13.19
CA LYS A 478 4.31 -5.34 11.85
C LYS A 478 5.57 -6.01 11.29
N ILE A 479 5.43 -7.22 10.77
CA ILE A 479 6.49 -7.94 10.05
C ILE A 479 5.99 -8.27 8.66
N PHE A 480 6.73 -7.83 7.64
CA PHE A 480 6.44 -8.05 6.23
C PHE A 480 7.47 -9.01 5.60
N PRO A 481 7.22 -10.33 5.63
CA PRO A 481 8.04 -11.28 4.88
C PRO A 481 7.71 -11.25 3.39
N LEU A 482 8.75 -11.34 2.57
CA LEU A 482 8.65 -11.49 1.12
C LEU A 482 9.70 -12.47 0.61
N TYR A 483 9.28 -13.43 -0.19
CA TYR A 483 10.13 -14.35 -0.94
C TYR A 483 9.69 -14.36 -2.39
N ILE A 484 10.64 -14.17 -3.30
CA ILE A 484 10.41 -14.22 -4.74
C ILE A 484 11.47 -15.13 -5.36
N TYR A 485 11.00 -16.01 -6.22
CA TYR A 485 11.83 -16.74 -7.17
C TYR A 485 11.32 -16.43 -8.58
N THR A 486 12.22 -16.08 -9.47
CA THR A 486 11.99 -16.01 -10.90
C THR A 486 13.04 -16.83 -11.64
N GLY A 487 12.61 -17.51 -12.70
CA GLY A 487 13.51 -18.22 -13.60
C GLY A 487 13.07 -18.01 -15.04
N THR A 488 13.97 -17.55 -15.89
CA THR A 488 13.71 -17.34 -17.32
C THR A 488 14.37 -18.41 -18.18
N THR A 489 13.79 -18.68 -19.33
CA THR A 489 14.40 -19.53 -20.35
C THR A 489 14.00 -19.03 -21.73
N ASP A 490 14.99 -18.65 -22.52
CA ASP A 490 14.79 -18.19 -23.89
C ASP A 490 14.13 -19.26 -24.76
N LYS A 491 13.33 -18.80 -25.71
CA LYS A 491 12.66 -19.60 -26.74
C LYS A 491 13.02 -19.03 -28.12
N VAL A 492 12.37 -19.55 -29.16
CA VAL A 492 12.65 -19.16 -30.54
C VAL A 492 12.13 -17.74 -30.80
N GLY A 493 13.00 -16.86 -31.32
CA GLY A 493 12.67 -15.46 -31.58
C GLY A 493 12.57 -14.63 -30.29
N ASP A 494 11.72 -13.61 -30.27
CA ASP A 494 11.52 -12.72 -29.11
C ASP A 494 10.63 -13.37 -28.02
N GLU A 495 10.71 -14.68 -27.84
CA GLU A 495 9.90 -15.43 -26.89
C GLU A 495 10.74 -15.98 -25.74
N TYR A 496 10.19 -15.94 -24.53
CA TYR A 496 10.80 -16.57 -23.35
C TYR A 496 9.72 -17.20 -22.47
N SER A 497 10.14 -18.10 -21.60
CA SER A 497 9.31 -18.62 -20.51
C SER A 497 9.77 -18.04 -19.18
N LEU A 498 8.82 -17.71 -18.31
CA LEU A 498 9.06 -17.26 -16.94
C LEU A 498 8.36 -18.22 -15.98
N ASP A 499 9.14 -18.80 -15.06
CA ASP A 499 8.66 -19.48 -13.87
C ASP A 499 8.73 -18.54 -12.68
N SER A 500 7.68 -18.51 -11.87
CA SER A 500 7.58 -17.61 -10.72
C SER A 500 7.03 -18.32 -9.49
N LEU A 501 7.61 -18.03 -8.33
CA LEU A 501 7.07 -18.38 -7.02
C LEU A 501 7.20 -17.15 -6.11
N VAL A 502 6.07 -16.67 -5.62
CA VAL A 502 5.99 -15.53 -4.72
C VAL A 502 5.37 -16.01 -3.41
N LYS A 503 5.95 -15.60 -2.28
CA LYS A 503 5.33 -15.69 -0.96
C LYS A 503 5.44 -14.33 -0.32
N LEU A 504 4.33 -13.78 0.15
CA LEU A 504 4.30 -12.50 0.84
C LEU A 504 3.30 -12.56 1.99
N GLY A 505 3.46 -11.69 2.98
CA GLY A 505 2.51 -11.64 4.07
C GLY A 505 2.59 -10.41 4.95
N ILE A 506 1.57 -10.25 5.78
CA ILE A 506 1.49 -9.27 6.85
C ILE A 506 1.28 -10.04 8.16
N ASN A 507 2.24 -9.93 9.07
CA ASN A 507 2.09 -10.36 10.44
C ASN A 507 1.98 -9.11 11.31
N GLU A 508 0.86 -8.93 11.98
CA GLU A 508 0.62 -7.80 12.85
C GLU A 508 0.30 -8.25 14.27
N LYS A 509 0.78 -7.50 15.25
CA LYS A 509 0.30 -7.53 16.63
C LYS A 509 0.10 -6.10 17.09
N LYS A 510 -1.08 -5.81 17.62
CA LYS A 510 -1.40 -4.55 18.25
C LYS A 510 -1.83 -4.81 19.69
N THR A 511 -1.23 -4.09 20.61
CA THR A 511 -1.64 -4.05 22.02
C THR A 511 -1.91 -2.61 22.39
N SER A 512 -3.07 -2.33 22.95
CA SER A 512 -3.44 -1.00 23.43
C SER A 512 -4.03 -1.13 24.83
N GLY A 513 -3.66 -0.23 25.72
CA GLY A 513 -4.04 -0.26 27.13
C GLY A 513 -4.10 1.14 27.73
N GLY A 514 -4.72 1.29 28.90
CA GLY A 514 -4.76 2.56 29.63
C GLY A 514 -6.11 2.81 30.26
N LYS A 515 -6.45 4.08 30.47
CA LYS A 515 -7.72 4.51 31.06
C LYS A 515 -8.95 4.07 30.24
N LEU A 516 -8.77 3.89 28.93
CA LEU A 516 -9.82 3.48 27.98
C LEU A 516 -10.03 1.96 27.90
N GLY A 517 -9.31 1.17 28.71
CA GLY A 517 -9.38 -0.29 28.72
C GLY A 517 -8.26 -0.94 27.92
N PHE A 518 -8.39 -2.25 27.69
CA PHE A 518 -7.40 -3.07 26.99
C PHE A 518 -7.94 -3.59 25.67
N LEU A 519 -7.17 -3.41 24.61
CA LEU A 519 -7.43 -3.93 23.27
C LEU A 519 -6.22 -4.72 22.80
N TYR A 520 -6.49 -5.84 22.12
CA TYR A 520 -5.47 -6.66 21.49
C TYR A 520 -5.96 -7.10 20.13
N SER A 521 -5.09 -7.09 19.14
CA SER A 521 -5.32 -7.76 17.87
C SER A 521 -4.04 -8.42 17.37
N SER A 522 -4.22 -9.49 16.60
CA SER A 522 -3.16 -10.14 15.86
C SER A 522 -3.68 -10.60 14.50
N LEU A 523 -2.92 -10.29 13.47
CA LEU A 523 -3.16 -10.69 12.09
C LEU A 523 -2.01 -11.57 11.60
N HIS A 524 -2.37 -12.66 10.93
CA HIS A 524 -1.50 -13.43 10.07
C HIS A 524 -2.17 -13.54 8.70
N ASN A 525 -1.67 -12.80 7.73
CA ASN A 525 -2.13 -12.83 6.35
C ASN A 525 -0.97 -13.30 5.47
N ALA A 526 -1.06 -14.51 4.92
CA ALA A 526 0.00 -15.13 4.14
C ALA A 526 -0.54 -15.57 2.78
N GLN A 527 0.15 -15.16 1.71
CA GLN A 527 -0.22 -15.47 0.34
C GLN A 527 0.95 -16.12 -0.39
N THR A 528 0.66 -17.18 -1.15
CA THR A 528 1.62 -17.87 -2.01
C THR A 528 1.08 -17.95 -3.43
N GLY A 529 1.81 -17.39 -4.38
CA GLY A 529 1.55 -17.46 -5.81
C GLY A 529 2.59 -18.33 -6.52
N ARG A 530 2.16 -19.22 -7.42
CA ARG A 530 3.05 -19.96 -8.33
C ARG A 530 2.51 -19.95 -9.74
N GLY A 531 3.36 -19.67 -10.71
CA GLY A 531 2.95 -19.61 -12.10
C GLY A 531 4.07 -19.82 -13.08
N THR A 532 3.68 -20.13 -14.31
CA THR A 532 4.56 -20.24 -15.47
C THR A 532 3.88 -19.51 -16.61
N MET A 533 4.60 -18.64 -17.31
CA MET A 533 4.08 -17.97 -18.49
C MET A 533 5.06 -18.01 -19.66
N ARG A 534 4.51 -18.04 -20.88
CA ARG A 534 5.23 -17.76 -22.11
C ARG A 534 4.91 -16.34 -22.55
N VAL A 535 5.94 -15.57 -22.82
CA VAL A 535 5.85 -14.16 -23.18
C VAL A 535 6.49 -13.99 -24.54
N LYS A 536 5.85 -13.20 -25.40
CA LYS A 536 6.40 -12.74 -26.68
C LYS A 536 6.51 -11.24 -26.62
N LYS A 537 7.73 -10.70 -26.74
CA LYS A 537 8.03 -9.29 -26.46
C LYS A 537 7.56 -8.91 -25.04
N ASN A 538 6.44 -8.23 -24.92
CA ASN A 538 5.83 -7.78 -23.66
C ASN A 538 4.43 -8.39 -23.41
N LEU A 539 3.96 -9.31 -24.27
CA LEU A 539 2.62 -9.87 -24.15
C LEU A 539 2.67 -11.32 -23.69
N VAL A 540 1.89 -11.62 -22.65
CA VAL A 540 1.64 -13.00 -22.22
C VAL A 540 0.83 -13.73 -23.31
N VAL A 541 1.41 -14.80 -23.86
CA VAL A 541 0.81 -15.61 -24.92
C VAL A 541 0.04 -16.79 -24.32
N SER A 542 0.60 -17.42 -23.30
CA SER A 542 -0.01 -18.55 -22.60
C SER A 542 0.62 -18.72 -21.23
N GLY A 543 -0.06 -19.37 -20.30
CA GLY A 543 0.50 -19.68 -19.00
C GLY A 543 -0.53 -20.22 -18.03
N LEU A 544 -0.05 -20.52 -16.82
CA LEU A 544 -0.85 -20.99 -15.71
C LEU A 544 -0.42 -20.24 -14.45
N GLY A 545 -1.39 -19.84 -13.64
CA GLY A 545 -1.18 -19.25 -12.33
C GLY A 545 -1.99 -19.96 -11.26
N LYS A 546 -1.48 -19.97 -10.04
CA LYS A 546 -2.17 -20.46 -8.85
C LYS A 546 -1.86 -19.53 -7.70
N THR A 547 -2.88 -19.26 -6.90
CA THR A 547 -2.73 -18.49 -5.67
C THR A 547 -3.42 -19.21 -4.53
N HIS A 548 -2.80 -19.14 -3.37
CA HIS A 548 -3.34 -19.64 -2.12
C HIS A 548 -3.09 -18.57 -1.05
N GLN A 549 -4.12 -18.26 -0.28
CA GLN A 549 -4.04 -17.27 0.78
C GLN A 549 -4.74 -17.76 2.04
N VAL A 550 -4.06 -17.57 3.17
CA VAL A 550 -4.59 -17.82 4.50
C VAL A 550 -4.61 -16.49 5.24
N TYR A 551 -5.79 -16.03 5.60
CA TYR A 551 -6.04 -14.86 6.41
C TYR A 551 -6.53 -15.30 7.79
N LYS A 552 -5.87 -14.86 8.86
CA LYS A 552 -6.24 -15.18 10.23
C LYS A 552 -6.10 -13.96 11.12
N TYR A 553 -7.22 -13.48 11.62
CA TYR A 553 -7.33 -12.38 12.58
C TYR A 553 -7.87 -12.89 13.92
N VAL A 554 -7.27 -12.44 15.01
CA VAL A 554 -7.73 -12.67 16.37
C VAL A 554 -7.60 -11.36 17.14
N GLY A 555 -8.69 -10.85 17.68
CA GLY A 555 -8.68 -9.66 18.51
C GLY A 555 -9.76 -9.64 19.58
N THR A 556 -9.70 -8.61 20.43
CA THR A 556 -10.72 -8.35 21.46
C THR A 556 -12.11 -8.07 20.88
N ASP A 557 -12.15 -7.65 19.62
CA ASP A 557 -13.35 -7.36 18.83
C ASP A 557 -13.86 -8.56 18.01
N GLY A 558 -13.19 -9.71 18.09
CA GLY A 558 -13.62 -10.96 17.46
C GLY A 558 -12.52 -11.66 16.69
N CYS A 559 -12.91 -12.65 15.90
CA CYS A 559 -12.01 -13.45 15.09
C CYS A 559 -12.51 -13.54 13.66
N TYR A 560 -11.57 -13.72 12.73
CA TYR A 560 -11.89 -14.02 11.35
C TYR A 560 -10.82 -14.92 10.75
N PHE A 561 -11.26 -15.93 10.03
CA PHE A 561 -10.39 -16.84 9.29
C PHE A 561 -10.92 -16.99 7.87
N ARG A 562 -10.03 -16.98 6.89
CA ARG A 562 -10.34 -17.35 5.51
C ARG A 562 -9.17 -18.09 4.88
N ASP A 563 -9.45 -19.22 4.25
CA ASP A 563 -8.52 -20.06 3.52
C ASP A 563 -9.06 -20.29 2.12
N VAL A 564 -8.39 -19.73 1.12
CA VAL A 564 -8.88 -19.66 -0.26
C VAL A 564 -7.77 -19.96 -1.24
N SER A 565 -8.08 -20.74 -2.28
CA SER A 565 -7.15 -21.03 -3.36
C SER A 565 -7.80 -20.93 -4.73
N SER A 566 -7.03 -20.42 -5.69
CA SER A 566 -7.40 -20.38 -7.10
C SER A 566 -6.38 -21.07 -8.00
N ARG A 567 -6.84 -21.49 -9.17
CA ARG A 567 -6.01 -21.82 -10.32
C ARG A 567 -6.57 -21.11 -11.54
N ASN A 568 -5.76 -20.27 -12.17
CA ASN A 568 -6.13 -19.36 -13.24
C ASN A 568 -7.29 -18.44 -12.84
N TYR A 569 -8.52 -18.79 -13.19
CA TYR A 569 -9.71 -18.00 -12.86
C TYR A 569 -10.72 -18.78 -12.01
N THR A 570 -10.40 -20.02 -11.66
CA THR A 570 -11.28 -20.92 -10.94
C THR A 570 -10.88 -20.96 -9.48
N ILE A 571 -11.81 -20.64 -8.60
CA ILE A 571 -11.67 -20.90 -7.17
C ILE A 571 -11.75 -22.41 -6.95
N LEU A 572 -10.72 -22.98 -6.34
CA LEU A 572 -10.64 -24.40 -6.02
C LEU A 572 -11.37 -24.72 -4.72
N PHE A 573 -11.20 -23.84 -3.73
CA PHE A 573 -11.94 -23.83 -2.48
C PHE A 573 -11.86 -22.42 -1.88
N ASP A 574 -12.88 -22.08 -1.08
CA ASP A 574 -12.94 -20.87 -0.26
C ASP A 574 -13.68 -21.22 1.02
N ARG A 575 -12.99 -21.12 2.15
CA ARG A 575 -13.53 -21.46 3.47
C ARG A 575 -13.32 -20.29 4.40
N SER A 576 -14.38 -19.74 4.95
CA SER A 576 -14.31 -18.68 5.95
C SER A 576 -15.03 -19.07 7.24
N ASP A 577 -14.52 -18.59 8.37
CA ASP A 577 -15.13 -18.80 9.69
C ASP A 577 -14.91 -17.54 10.55
N ASP A 578 -15.89 -17.22 11.39
CA ASP A 578 -15.82 -16.17 12.40
C ASP A 578 -15.46 -16.74 13.80
N SER A 579 -15.29 -18.06 13.91
CA SER A 579 -15.05 -18.76 15.17
C SER A 579 -13.55 -18.96 15.46
N CYS A 580 -13.10 -18.48 16.62
CA CYS A 580 -11.81 -18.88 17.21
C CYS A 580 -11.96 -20.22 17.95
N SER A 581 -12.35 -21.29 17.26
CA SER A 581 -12.45 -22.59 17.91
C SER A 581 -11.05 -23.14 18.22
N LYS A 582 -10.72 -23.31 19.51
CA LYS A 582 -9.50 -23.96 20.01
C LYS A 582 -9.38 -25.46 19.62
N GLY A 583 -10.29 -26.00 18.81
CA GLY A 583 -10.53 -27.44 18.64
C GLY A 583 -10.10 -28.09 17.32
N ALA A 584 -9.69 -27.35 16.28
CA ALA A 584 -9.18 -27.96 15.03
C ALA A 584 -7.66 -28.16 15.02
N TYR A 585 -6.98 -27.82 16.13
CA TYR A 585 -5.52 -27.73 16.22
C TYR A 585 -4.78 -29.05 16.51
N SER A 586 -5.42 -30.22 16.42
CA SER A 586 -4.77 -31.52 16.70
C SER A 586 -4.72 -32.52 15.54
N ARG A 587 -5.23 -32.19 14.35
CA ARG A 587 -5.20 -33.13 13.20
C ARG A 587 -4.32 -32.72 12.01
N ALA A 588 -3.66 -31.57 12.06
CA ALA A 588 -2.69 -31.15 11.05
C ALA A 588 -1.22 -31.12 11.53
N SER A 589 -0.95 -31.35 12.82
CA SER A 589 0.43 -31.38 13.36
C SER A 589 1.01 -32.79 13.60
N THR A 590 0.28 -33.86 13.28
CA THR A 590 0.76 -35.25 13.46
C THR A 590 1.34 -35.90 12.19
N LYS A 591 1.97 -35.12 11.31
CA LYS A 591 2.85 -35.64 10.24
C LYS A 591 4.09 -34.78 9.93
N LEU A 592 4.60 -34.03 10.91
CA LEU A 592 5.94 -33.44 10.84
C LEU A 592 6.58 -33.47 12.23
N ASN A 593 6.82 -34.67 12.74
CA ASN A 593 7.80 -34.91 13.80
C ASN A 593 8.39 -36.29 13.56
N ASP A 594 9.40 -36.32 12.69
CA ASP A 594 10.49 -37.29 12.77
C ASP A 594 11.67 -36.73 11.96
N GLN A 595 12.54 -35.98 12.64
CA GLN A 595 13.98 -36.00 12.41
C GLN A 595 14.69 -35.23 13.54
N PRO A 596 15.52 -35.89 14.37
CA PRO A 596 16.24 -35.24 15.44
C PRO A 596 17.60 -34.70 14.98
N ALA A 597 18.07 -33.72 15.74
CA ALA A 597 19.46 -33.39 16.02
C ALA A 597 20.21 -32.43 15.06
N ARG A 598 20.07 -31.14 15.34
CA ARG A 598 21.24 -30.24 15.44
C ARG A 598 21.75 -30.26 16.88
N ARG A 599 22.93 -30.84 17.12
CA ARG A 599 23.80 -30.41 18.22
C ARG A 599 25.24 -30.82 17.98
N LYS A 600 26.13 -29.86 18.27
CA LYS A 600 27.60 -29.91 18.35
C LYS A 600 28.36 -29.58 17.06
N LEU A 601 28.85 -28.34 17.02
CA LEU A 601 30.16 -28.02 16.45
C LEU A 601 30.69 -26.77 17.14
N LEU A 602 31.53 -27.00 18.14
CA LEU A 602 32.63 -26.13 18.54
C LEU A 602 33.49 -26.84 19.59
N VAL A 603 34.81 -26.73 19.41
CA VAL A 603 35.91 -26.97 20.38
C VAL A 603 36.54 -28.37 20.35
N ASN A 604 37.60 -28.59 19.55
CA ASN A 604 39.02 -28.51 19.95
C ASN A 604 39.97 -29.43 19.13
N LYS A 605 41.06 -28.82 18.65
CA LYS A 605 42.46 -29.30 18.55
C LYS A 605 42.73 -30.81 18.42
N LEU A 606 43.24 -31.22 17.26
CA LEU A 606 44.64 -31.61 17.02
C LEU A 606 44.91 -31.66 15.51
#